data_AF-A0A8U0P797-F1
#
_entry.id   AF-A0A8U0P797-F1
#
_cell.length_a   1.000
_cell.length_b   1.000
_cell.length_c   1.000
_cell.angle_alpha   90.00
_cell.angle_beta   90.00
_cell.angle_gamma   90.00
#
_symmetry.space_group_name_H-M   'P 1'
#
loop_
_entity.id
_entity.type
_entity.pdbx_description
1 polymer ?
#
loop_
_entity_poly.entity_id
_entity_poly.type
_entity_poly.pdbx_seq_one_letter_code
_entity_poly.pdbx_strand_id
1 'polypeptide(L)'
;MAALSRGCRDTSMAALSRGCHDTSMTALSRGCHDTSMAALSRGCHDTSMAALRGIADAMPLSSAIFKSEQRNPVPQCPPRLDVQTIVAVLWSRMPNTFLTVETARVSERHGWVVQCLEPLQMMAVHIPEENRCLDILELSENEGLRKFHYHTLMLYCALCALGNTRVAHALCSHLDQSQLLYTIDNQYLSGMLREGFYNVLMSIHLETAKEARLMMNNEFIIPVTDETRSIKLFPDESKRHSLPGVGLSASLKPRLNFSPLSFITTKKQQHLYSPQIPLGTLKEKAISMLTEAVQAGGSHIRDPVGGSVEYQFVPILKLIGTLLIMGVLTSEENLLEVFSWVEIW
;
A
#
# COMPACT_ATOMS: atom_id res chain seq x y z
N MET A 1 42.25 38.54 -1.92
CA MET A 1 41.01 37.82 -2.27
C MET A 1 40.39 37.29 -0.99
N ALA A 2 39.41 38.00 -0.43
CA ALA A 2 38.67 37.53 0.73
C ALA A 2 37.56 36.58 0.25
N ALA A 3 37.67 35.30 0.58
CA ALA A 3 36.59 34.33 0.35
C ALA A 3 35.53 34.52 1.44
N LEU A 4 34.34 34.98 1.06
CA LEU A 4 33.17 35.04 1.94
C LEU A 4 32.65 33.60 2.16
N SER A 5 33.02 32.98 3.27
CA SER A 5 32.42 31.73 3.73
C SER A 5 31.15 32.03 4.53
N ARG A 6 30.03 31.43 4.12
CA ARG A 6 28.77 31.45 4.89
C ARG A 6 28.65 30.13 5.65
N GLY A 7 28.71 30.17 6.97
CA GLY A 7 28.47 29.02 7.85
C GLY A 7 27.12 29.14 8.57
N CYS A 8 26.40 28.03 8.73
CA CYS A 8 25.23 27.93 9.60
C CYS A 8 25.59 27.11 10.85
N ARG A 9 25.13 27.54 12.02
CA ARG A 9 25.23 26.80 13.29
C ARG A 9 23.84 26.60 13.91
N ASP A 10 23.73 25.52 14.70
CA ASP A 10 22.67 25.14 15.66
C ASP A 10 21.61 24.11 15.22
N THR A 11 21.47 23.04 16.03
CA THR A 11 20.40 22.02 15.97
C THR A 11 19.61 21.87 17.28
N SER A 12 19.71 22.81 18.22
CA SER A 12 18.87 22.85 19.42
C SER A 12 18.23 24.23 19.61
N MET A 13 16.89 24.28 19.69
CA MET A 13 16.05 25.48 19.80
C MET A 13 16.40 26.64 18.84
N ALA A 14 15.92 26.51 17.60
CA ALA A 14 15.59 27.58 16.65
C ALA A 14 16.31 28.94 16.78
N ALA A 15 17.58 28.98 16.37
CA ALA A 15 18.22 30.19 15.84
C ALA A 15 19.29 29.81 14.80
N LEU A 16 18.94 29.78 13.51
CA LEU A 16 19.94 29.65 12.45
C LEU A 16 20.70 30.97 12.30
N SER A 17 21.87 31.10 12.93
CA SER A 17 22.75 32.24 12.71
C SER A 17 23.56 32.02 11.41
N ARG A 18 23.41 32.91 10.43
CA ARG A 18 24.34 33.00 9.29
C ARG A 18 25.59 33.74 9.77
N GLY A 19 26.68 33.01 9.98
CA GLY A 19 27.97 33.63 10.26
C GLY A 19 28.53 34.24 8.98
N CYS A 20 28.50 35.58 8.88
CA CYS A 20 29.38 36.33 8.00
C CYS A 20 30.45 36.99 8.87
N HIS A 21 31.73 36.73 8.61
CA HIS A 21 32.77 37.62 9.11
C HIS A 21 32.70 38.91 8.29
N ASP A 22 32.37 39.99 9.00
CA ASP A 22 32.22 41.38 8.60
C ASP A 22 30.87 41.81 7.97
N THR A 23 30.32 42.84 8.64
CA THR A 23 29.24 43.79 8.29
C THR A 23 27.80 43.29 8.14
N SER A 24 27.03 43.51 9.23
CA SER A 24 25.61 43.91 9.30
C SER A 24 24.66 43.32 8.27
N MET A 25 24.06 42.16 8.58
CA MET A 25 22.63 41.85 8.39
C MET A 25 22.36 40.45 8.95
N THR A 26 22.14 40.39 10.27
CA THR A 26 21.63 39.18 10.95
C THR A 26 20.14 39.05 10.65
N ALA A 27 19.78 38.40 9.55
CA ALA A 27 18.42 37.89 9.37
C ALA A 27 18.25 36.66 10.27
N LEU A 28 17.77 36.88 11.50
CA LEU A 28 17.29 35.82 12.40
C LEU A 28 15.98 35.26 11.84
N SER A 29 16.07 34.23 10.98
CA SER A 29 14.90 33.43 10.64
C SER A 29 14.63 32.47 11.80
N ARG A 30 13.64 32.78 12.64
CA ARG A 30 13.01 31.77 13.50
C ARG A 30 12.24 30.80 12.61
N GLY A 31 12.91 29.72 12.19
CA GLY A 31 12.24 28.58 11.56
C GLY A 31 11.44 27.81 12.60
N CYS A 32 10.21 27.44 12.26
CA CYS A 32 9.45 26.44 13.01
C CYS A 32 10.19 25.10 12.98
N HIS A 33 9.93 24.24 13.97
CA HIS A 33 10.68 23.02 14.30
C HIS A 33 10.88 21.99 13.17
N ASP A 34 10.28 22.17 11.98
CA ASP A 34 10.23 21.19 10.88
C ASP A 34 10.57 21.81 9.49
N THR A 35 11.45 22.80 9.40
CA THR A 35 11.90 23.32 8.09
C THR A 35 13.11 22.56 7.55
N SER A 36 12.95 21.86 6.43
CA SER A 36 13.96 20.95 5.83
C SER A 36 14.84 21.56 4.72
N MET A 37 14.68 22.85 4.37
CA MET A 37 15.32 23.41 3.17
C MET A 37 16.33 24.51 3.47
N ALA A 38 17.56 24.33 2.98
CA ALA A 38 18.58 25.37 2.87
C ALA A 38 18.79 25.73 1.40
N ALA A 39 18.44 26.96 1.00
CA ALA A 39 18.62 27.44 -0.37
C ALA A 39 20.03 28.05 -0.56
N LEU A 40 20.79 27.53 -1.53
CA LEU A 40 22.08 28.09 -1.97
C LEU A 40 21.86 28.91 -3.25
N SER A 41 22.14 30.21 -3.21
CA SER A 41 22.04 31.10 -4.38
C SER A 41 23.20 30.88 -5.36
N ARG A 42 22.90 30.81 -6.66
CA ARG A 42 23.86 30.72 -7.79
C ARG A 42 24.95 31.79 -7.65
N GLY A 43 26.15 31.38 -7.28
CA GLY A 43 27.31 32.27 -7.16
C GLY A 43 28.57 31.64 -6.59
N CYS A 44 28.52 30.41 -6.07
CA CYS A 44 29.66 29.83 -5.40
C CYS A 44 29.87 28.36 -5.82
N HIS A 45 30.72 28.14 -6.82
CA HIS A 45 31.21 26.81 -7.16
C HIS A 45 32.18 26.26 -6.08
N ASP A 46 32.78 27.12 -5.26
CA ASP A 46 33.73 26.74 -4.20
C ASP A 46 33.10 26.49 -2.82
N THR A 47 31.81 26.81 -2.61
CA THR A 47 31.13 26.62 -1.30
C THR A 47 30.54 25.23 -1.09
N SER A 48 30.37 24.42 -2.14
CA SER A 48 29.79 23.07 -2.03
C SER A 48 30.66 22.15 -1.18
N MET A 49 31.99 22.25 -1.31
CA MET A 49 32.96 21.51 -0.50
C MET A 49 33.12 22.05 0.93
N ALA A 50 32.75 23.31 1.18
CA ALA A 50 32.94 23.96 2.49
C ALA A 50 31.83 23.61 3.50
N ALA A 51 30.62 23.28 3.06
CA ALA A 51 29.48 22.97 3.93
C ALA A 51 29.56 21.57 4.58
N LEU A 52 30.31 20.65 3.98
CA LEU A 52 30.53 19.30 4.51
C LEU A 52 31.67 19.23 5.53
N ARG A 53 32.61 20.18 5.52
CA ARG A 53 33.70 20.22 6.51
C ARG A 53 33.18 20.79 7.82
N GLY A 54 33.25 19.99 8.89
CA GLY A 54 33.05 20.48 10.25
C GLY A 54 34.02 21.65 10.54
N ILE A 55 33.49 22.71 11.14
CA ILE A 55 34.30 23.77 11.75
C ILE A 55 34.78 23.25 13.11
N ALA A 56 35.92 23.73 13.62
CA ALA A 56 36.45 23.32 14.93
C ALA A 56 35.34 23.29 16.00
N ASP A 57 35.24 22.15 16.68
CA ASP A 57 34.27 21.78 17.73
C ASP A 57 32.80 21.56 17.31
N ALA A 58 32.49 21.45 16.00
CA ALA A 58 31.15 21.11 15.52
C ALA A 58 31.11 19.80 14.69
N MET A 59 30.09 18.97 14.93
CA MET A 59 29.83 17.77 14.11
C MET A 59 29.49 18.16 12.66
N PRO A 60 29.95 17.40 11.65
CA PRO A 60 29.63 17.69 10.27
C PRO A 60 28.14 17.47 9.97
N LEU A 61 27.64 18.13 8.91
CA LEU A 61 26.24 18.02 8.50
C LEU A 61 25.82 16.57 8.18
N SER A 62 26.76 15.75 7.70
CA SER A 62 26.54 14.32 7.46
C SER A 62 26.06 13.57 8.72
N SER A 63 26.58 13.92 9.89
CA SER A 63 26.21 13.27 11.16
C SER A 63 24.81 13.66 11.66
N ALA A 64 24.26 14.80 11.22
CA ALA A 64 22.91 15.20 11.57
C ALA A 64 21.85 14.54 10.68
N ILE A 65 22.17 14.33 9.40
CA ILE A 65 21.24 13.80 8.39
C ILE A 65 21.15 12.27 8.45
N PHE A 66 22.27 11.58 8.68
CA PHE A 66 22.33 10.12 8.66
C PHE A 66 22.37 9.53 10.07
N LYS A 67 21.32 8.80 10.46
CA LYS A 67 21.24 8.12 11.77
C LYS A 67 22.40 7.14 12.00
N SER A 68 22.96 6.54 10.94
CA SER A 68 24.12 5.65 11.01
C SER A 68 25.42 6.36 11.36
N GLU A 69 25.56 7.63 11.00
CA GLU A 69 26.79 8.43 11.17
C GLU A 69 26.69 9.46 12.30
N GLN A 70 25.64 9.38 13.12
CA GLN A 70 25.36 10.35 14.17
C GLN A 70 26.53 10.57 15.16
N ARG A 71 27.37 9.55 15.35
CA ARG A 71 28.56 9.61 16.22
C ARG A 71 29.88 9.78 15.45
N ASN A 72 29.85 9.84 14.12
CA ASN A 72 31.05 9.95 13.31
C ASN A 72 31.50 11.43 13.25
N PRO A 73 32.69 11.77 13.75
CA PRO A 73 33.21 13.14 13.68
C PRO A 73 33.84 13.45 12.31
N VAL A 74 34.09 12.44 11.48
CA VAL A 74 34.72 12.62 10.15
C VAL A 74 33.64 12.94 9.13
N PRO A 75 33.79 14.03 8.35
CA PRO A 75 32.83 14.36 7.30
C PRO A 75 32.87 13.30 6.20
N GLN A 76 31.71 12.72 5.91
CA GLN A 76 31.52 11.82 4.76
C GLN A 76 30.58 12.48 3.76
N CYS A 77 30.83 12.24 2.48
CA CYS A 77 29.96 12.62 1.38
C CYS A 77 29.24 11.36 0.87
N PRO A 78 28.14 10.94 1.52
CA PRO A 78 27.39 9.79 1.07
C PRO A 78 26.82 10.06 -0.33
N PRO A 79 26.79 9.04 -1.22
CA PRO A 79 26.36 9.19 -2.61
C PRO A 79 24.88 9.55 -2.77
N ARG A 80 24.13 9.55 -1.66
CA ARG A 80 22.72 9.96 -1.60
C ARG A 80 22.55 11.49 -1.60
N LEU A 81 23.58 12.25 -1.21
CA LEU A 81 23.52 13.70 -1.21
C LEU A 81 23.81 14.22 -2.62
N ASP A 82 22.77 14.70 -3.30
CA ASP A 82 22.89 15.28 -4.63
C ASP A 82 22.44 16.74 -4.65
N VAL A 83 23.03 17.53 -5.54
CA VAL A 83 22.71 18.95 -5.70
C VAL A 83 21.49 19.08 -6.62
N GLN A 84 20.33 19.21 -6.00
CA GLN A 84 19.08 19.44 -6.74
C GLN A 84 18.97 20.90 -7.19
N THR A 85 18.44 21.10 -8.40
CA THR A 85 18.14 22.43 -8.94
C THR A 85 16.63 22.61 -9.04
N ILE A 86 16.15 23.82 -8.74
CA ILE A 86 14.73 24.14 -8.85
C ILE A 86 14.36 24.21 -10.34
N VAL A 87 13.40 23.37 -10.73
CA VAL A 87 12.84 23.38 -12.09
C VAL A 87 11.59 24.27 -12.09
N ALA A 88 11.48 25.15 -13.09
CA ALA A 88 10.39 26.13 -13.18
C ALA A 88 9.02 25.52 -13.50
N VAL A 89 9.01 24.34 -14.15
CA VAL A 89 7.80 23.64 -14.59
C VAL A 89 7.92 22.17 -14.19
N LEU A 90 6.87 21.63 -13.58
CA LEU A 90 6.74 20.23 -13.20
C LEU A 90 5.49 19.66 -13.86
N TRP A 91 5.58 18.39 -14.26
CA TRP A 91 4.43 17.63 -14.72
C TRP A 91 3.70 17.03 -13.53
N SER A 92 2.38 16.98 -13.61
CA SER A 92 1.53 16.33 -12.62
C SER A 92 0.36 15.67 -13.33
N ARG A 93 -0.06 14.53 -12.80
CA ARG A 93 -1.18 13.76 -13.33
C ARG A 93 -2.50 14.47 -13.02
N MET A 94 -3.38 14.56 -14.02
CA MET A 94 -4.75 15.01 -13.82
C MET A 94 -5.62 13.88 -13.21
N PRO A 95 -6.39 14.14 -12.14
CA PRO A 95 -7.36 13.17 -11.61
C PRO A 95 -8.39 12.75 -12.66
N ASN A 96 -8.83 11.50 -12.61
CA ASN A 96 -9.81 10.97 -13.56
C ASN A 96 -11.23 11.51 -13.30
N THR A 97 -11.56 11.75 -12.02
CA THR A 97 -12.85 12.26 -11.57
C THR A 97 -12.66 13.48 -10.68
N PHE A 98 -13.62 14.39 -10.71
CA PHE A 98 -13.61 15.63 -9.94
C PHE A 98 -14.86 15.71 -9.07
N LEU A 99 -14.75 16.39 -7.92
CA LEU A 99 -15.90 16.67 -7.07
C LEU A 99 -16.88 17.58 -7.81
N THR A 100 -18.14 17.15 -7.85
CA THR A 100 -19.24 17.97 -8.35
C THR A 100 -19.64 18.95 -7.26
N VAL A 101 -19.46 20.24 -7.54
CA VAL A 101 -19.79 21.32 -6.61
C VAL A 101 -20.97 22.08 -7.18
N GLU A 102 -22.12 21.96 -6.52
CA GLU A 102 -23.31 22.71 -6.88
C GLU A 102 -23.33 24.02 -6.12
N THR A 103 -23.51 25.13 -6.85
CA THR A 103 -23.62 26.46 -6.26
C THR A 103 -24.96 27.07 -6.65
N ALA A 104 -25.73 27.51 -5.65
CA ALA A 104 -27.03 28.13 -5.88
C ALA A 104 -27.22 29.35 -4.96
N ARG A 105 -27.80 30.43 -5.49
CA ARG A 105 -28.19 31.57 -4.66
C ARG A 105 -29.51 31.25 -3.97
N VAL A 106 -29.49 31.14 -2.65
CA VAL A 106 -30.68 30.77 -1.87
C VAL A 106 -31.58 31.98 -1.64
N SER A 107 -31.02 33.12 -1.23
CA SER A 107 -31.74 34.41 -1.10
C SER A 107 -30.77 35.56 -0.84
N GLU A 108 -31.25 36.81 -0.83
CA GLU A 108 -30.40 37.96 -0.47
C GLU A 108 -29.90 37.93 0.97
N ARG A 109 -30.67 37.34 1.90
CA ARG A 109 -30.26 37.16 3.30
C ARG A 109 -29.37 35.95 3.53
N HIS A 110 -29.67 34.81 2.89
CA HIS A 110 -28.93 33.56 3.09
C HIS A 110 -27.75 33.38 2.12
N GLY A 111 -27.60 34.29 1.14
CA GLY A 111 -26.48 34.27 0.21
C GLY A 111 -26.48 33.07 -0.72
N TRP A 112 -25.30 32.45 -0.86
CA TRP A 112 -25.04 31.29 -1.71
C TRP A 112 -24.91 30.02 -0.88
N VAL A 113 -25.52 28.93 -1.36
CA VAL A 113 -25.24 27.58 -0.89
C VAL A 113 -24.23 26.93 -1.83
N VAL A 114 -23.29 26.20 -1.23
CA VAL A 114 -22.32 25.35 -1.92
C VAL A 114 -22.50 23.96 -1.36
N GLN A 115 -22.82 22.99 -2.20
CA GLN A 115 -23.07 21.61 -1.80
C GLN A 115 -22.24 20.63 -2.63
N CYS A 116 -21.75 19.58 -1.98
CA CYS A 116 -21.10 18.45 -2.60
C CYS A 116 -21.74 17.17 -2.02
N LEU A 117 -22.33 16.35 -2.89
CA LEU A 117 -23.11 15.18 -2.51
C LEU A 117 -22.28 13.90 -2.48
N GLU A 118 -21.32 13.78 -3.40
CA GLU A 118 -20.56 12.56 -3.62
C GLU A 118 -19.13 12.70 -3.06
N PRO A 119 -18.72 11.82 -2.13
CA PRO A 119 -17.34 11.82 -1.64
C PRO A 119 -16.40 11.19 -2.68
N LEU A 120 -15.22 11.79 -2.86
CA LEU A 120 -14.15 11.23 -3.68
C LEU A 120 -12.93 10.91 -2.80
N GLN A 121 -12.37 9.71 -2.97
CA GLN A 121 -11.19 9.25 -2.27
C GLN A 121 -10.02 9.05 -3.24
N MET A 122 -8.84 9.47 -2.81
CA MET A 122 -7.58 9.23 -3.52
C MET A 122 -6.55 8.61 -2.56
N MET A 123 -5.66 7.81 -3.11
CA MET A 123 -4.56 7.21 -2.36
C MET A 123 -3.26 7.94 -2.70
N ALA A 124 -2.63 8.55 -1.70
CA ALA A 124 -1.40 9.29 -1.86
C ALA A 124 -0.23 8.59 -1.14
N VAL A 125 0.96 8.67 -1.76
CA VAL A 125 2.23 8.22 -1.18
C VAL A 125 2.98 9.43 -0.66
N HIS A 126 3.36 9.40 0.62
CA HIS A 126 4.19 10.42 1.25
C HIS A 126 5.67 10.04 1.15
N ILE A 127 6.48 10.95 0.61
CA ILE A 127 7.94 10.86 0.59
C ILE A 127 8.46 11.66 1.78
N PRO A 128 8.95 11.01 2.84
CA PRO A 128 9.34 11.71 4.07
C PRO A 128 10.58 12.59 3.90
N GLU A 129 11.46 12.25 2.96
CA GLU A 129 12.70 12.99 2.70
C GLU A 129 12.45 14.37 2.08
N GLU A 130 11.48 14.45 1.17
CA GLU A 130 11.07 15.69 0.52
C GLU A 130 9.90 16.37 1.25
N ASN A 131 9.30 15.67 2.23
CA ASN A 131 8.02 16.01 2.84
C ASN A 131 6.94 16.37 1.79
N ARG A 132 6.83 15.52 0.76
CA ARG A 132 5.92 15.69 -0.39
C ARG A 132 4.98 14.50 -0.51
N CYS A 133 3.73 14.73 -0.89
CA CYS A 133 2.79 13.68 -1.28
C CYS A 133 2.64 13.60 -2.80
N LEU A 134 2.51 12.39 -3.32
CA LEU A 134 2.24 12.07 -4.72
C LEU A 134 1.00 11.19 -4.81
N ASP A 135 0.22 11.30 -5.88
CA ASP A 135 -0.84 10.33 -6.15
C ASP A 135 -0.23 8.96 -6.50
N ILE A 136 -0.82 7.86 -6.01
CA ILE A 136 -0.35 6.50 -6.32
C ILE A 136 -0.34 6.24 -7.84
N LEU A 137 -1.24 6.89 -8.58
CA LEU A 137 -1.35 6.75 -10.03
C LEU A 137 -0.24 7.50 -10.77
N GLU A 138 0.34 8.55 -10.18
CA GLU A 138 1.46 9.31 -10.74
C GLU A 138 2.76 8.49 -10.76
N LEU A 139 2.88 7.49 -9.89
CA LEU A 139 4.01 6.54 -9.89
C LEU A 139 4.12 5.74 -11.19
N SER A 140 3.06 5.70 -12.02
CA SER A 140 3.14 5.07 -13.33
C SER A 140 4.15 5.77 -14.26
N GLU A 141 4.35 7.09 -14.10
CA GLU A 141 5.29 7.89 -14.90
C GLU A 141 6.70 7.88 -14.31
N ASN A 142 6.83 7.76 -12.99
CA ASN A 142 8.13 7.70 -12.31
C ASN A 142 8.58 6.26 -12.04
N GLU A 143 9.34 5.68 -12.98
CA GLU A 143 9.79 4.29 -12.88
C GLU A 143 10.68 3.99 -11.67
N GLY A 144 11.52 4.94 -11.25
CA GLY A 144 12.43 4.75 -10.12
C GLY A 144 11.66 4.57 -8.82
N LEU A 145 10.71 5.48 -8.56
CA LEU A 145 9.84 5.39 -7.38
C LEU A 145 8.90 4.19 -7.47
N ARG A 146 8.39 3.85 -8.65
CA ARG A 146 7.55 2.66 -8.87
C ARG A 146 8.27 1.37 -8.49
N LYS A 147 9.50 1.18 -8.98
CA LYS A 147 10.33 0.01 -8.67
C LYS A 147 10.65 -0.05 -7.18
N PHE A 148 11.01 1.08 -6.57
CA PHE A 148 11.28 1.15 -5.14
C PHE A 148 10.05 0.75 -4.30
N HIS A 149 8.87 1.28 -4.65
CA HIS A 149 7.65 0.97 -3.93
C HIS A 149 7.24 -0.51 -4.12
N TYR A 150 7.36 -1.05 -5.34
CA TYR A 150 7.14 -2.46 -5.61
C TYR A 150 8.03 -3.37 -4.75
N HIS A 151 9.34 -3.09 -4.68
CA HIS A 151 10.25 -3.87 -3.83
C HIS A 151 9.95 -3.70 -2.33
N THR A 152 9.41 -2.56 -1.92
CA THR A 152 8.95 -2.35 -0.54
C THR A 152 7.74 -3.26 -0.23
N LEU A 153 6.79 -3.40 -1.14
CA LEU A 153 5.67 -4.35 -1.00
C LEU A 153 6.17 -5.80 -0.96
N MET A 154 7.15 -6.15 -1.80
CA MET A 154 7.77 -7.48 -1.77
C MET A 154 8.50 -7.75 -0.45
N LEU A 155 9.14 -6.74 0.13
CA LEU A 155 9.74 -6.84 1.45
C LEU A 155 8.67 -7.11 2.52
N TYR A 156 7.54 -6.42 2.48
CA TYR A 156 6.42 -6.68 3.40
C TYR A 156 5.91 -8.11 3.30
N CYS A 157 5.76 -8.64 2.08
CA CYS A 157 5.41 -10.04 1.86
C CYS A 157 6.44 -10.99 2.49
N ALA A 158 7.73 -10.73 2.30
CA ALA A 158 8.80 -11.57 2.83
C ALA A 158 8.85 -11.56 4.37
N LEU A 159 8.54 -10.43 5.01
CA LEU A 159 8.49 -10.30 6.46
C LEU A 159 7.33 -11.09 7.10
N CYS A 160 6.20 -11.20 6.39
CA CYS A 160 5.00 -11.92 6.80
C CYS A 160 5.01 -13.41 6.46
N ALA A 161 5.98 -13.87 5.69
CA ALA A 161 6.04 -15.27 5.24
C ALA A 161 6.09 -16.26 6.41
N LEU A 162 5.61 -17.48 6.18
CA LEU A 162 5.72 -18.63 7.09
C LEU A 162 5.07 -18.41 8.47
N GLY A 163 3.87 -17.83 8.51
CA GLY A 163 3.10 -17.76 9.76
C GLY A 163 3.50 -16.65 10.73
N ASN A 164 4.25 -15.63 10.29
CA ASN A 164 4.66 -14.52 11.15
C ASN A 164 3.53 -13.51 11.39
N THR A 165 2.56 -13.90 12.22
CA THR A 165 1.38 -13.10 12.57
C THR A 165 1.72 -11.81 13.32
N ARG A 166 2.79 -11.80 14.13
CA ARG A 166 3.16 -10.61 14.91
C ARG A 166 3.56 -9.45 13.99
N VAL A 167 4.35 -9.72 12.95
CA VAL A 167 4.75 -8.68 11.99
C VAL A 167 3.57 -8.29 11.09
N ALA A 168 2.70 -9.24 10.75
CA ALA A 168 1.46 -8.94 10.03
C ALA A 168 0.61 -7.88 10.76
N HIS A 169 0.40 -8.02 12.07
CA HIS A 169 -0.30 -7.00 12.88
C HIS A 169 0.41 -5.64 12.90
N ALA A 170 1.75 -5.63 12.94
CA ALA A 170 2.51 -4.38 12.88
C ALA A 170 2.39 -3.70 11.50
N LEU A 171 2.40 -4.47 10.41
CA LEU A 171 2.28 -3.93 9.05
C LEU A 171 0.90 -3.36 8.78
N CYS A 172 -0.15 -3.87 9.42
CA CYS A 172 -1.47 -3.25 9.35
C CYS A 172 -1.53 -1.82 9.94
N SER A 173 -0.49 -1.35 10.66
CA SER A 173 -0.40 0.08 11.05
C SER A 173 0.10 0.98 9.92
N HIS A 174 0.80 0.40 8.94
CA HIS A 174 1.32 1.10 7.78
C HIS A 174 0.39 0.96 6.57
N LEU A 175 -0.26 -0.20 6.43
CA LEU A 175 -1.21 -0.49 5.37
C LEU A 175 -2.55 -0.88 5.96
N ASP A 176 -3.51 0.04 5.86
CA ASP A 176 -4.85 -0.18 6.37
C ASP A 176 -5.68 -1.03 5.41
N GLN A 177 -6.68 -1.71 5.98
CA GLN A 177 -7.62 -2.54 5.22
C GLN A 177 -8.38 -1.73 4.15
N SER A 178 -8.75 -0.48 4.43
CA SER A 178 -9.44 0.40 3.47
C SER A 178 -8.55 0.73 2.26
N GLN A 179 -7.25 0.91 2.48
CA GLN A 179 -6.28 1.15 1.40
C GLN A 179 -6.18 -0.08 0.49
N LEU A 180 -6.09 -1.29 1.07
CA LEU A 180 -6.07 -2.52 0.29
C LEU A 180 -7.36 -2.69 -0.53
N LEU A 181 -8.53 -2.46 0.07
CA LEU A 181 -9.80 -2.52 -0.64
C LEU A 181 -9.90 -1.48 -1.77
N TYR A 182 -9.39 -0.27 -1.54
CA TYR A 182 -9.31 0.76 -2.59
C TYR A 182 -8.41 0.33 -3.76
N THR A 183 -7.27 -0.32 -3.49
CA THR A 183 -6.36 -0.80 -4.56
C THR A 183 -6.97 -1.93 -5.39
N ILE A 184 -7.85 -2.73 -4.81
CA ILE A 184 -8.59 -3.79 -5.51
C ILE A 184 -9.56 -3.16 -6.53
N ASP A 185 -10.34 -2.17 -6.11
CA ASP A 185 -11.32 -1.52 -6.97
C ASP A 185 -10.68 -0.67 -8.09
N ASN A 186 -9.44 -0.21 -7.88
CA ASN A 186 -8.80 0.70 -8.81
C ASN A 186 -8.32 0.00 -10.10
N GLN A 187 -8.92 0.38 -11.22
CA GLN A 187 -8.61 -0.14 -12.56
C GLN A 187 -7.38 0.53 -13.22
N TYR A 188 -6.93 1.68 -12.70
CA TYR A 188 -5.85 2.48 -13.30
C TYR A 188 -4.48 2.23 -12.66
N LEU A 189 -4.42 1.36 -11.65
CA LEU A 189 -3.18 1.07 -10.96
C LEU A 189 -2.19 0.35 -11.88
N SER A 190 -0.91 0.72 -11.80
CA SER A 190 0.15 0.07 -12.57
C SER A 190 0.23 -1.43 -12.22
N GLY A 191 0.45 -2.29 -13.23
CA GLY A 191 0.44 -3.75 -13.07
C GLY A 191 1.39 -4.27 -11.98
N MET A 192 2.62 -3.73 -11.90
CA MET A 192 3.58 -4.11 -10.85
C MET A 192 3.04 -3.82 -9.45
N LEU A 193 2.48 -2.62 -9.26
CA LEU A 193 1.93 -2.21 -7.96
C LEU A 193 0.69 -3.04 -7.62
N ARG A 194 -0.17 -3.28 -8.61
CA ARG A 194 -1.35 -4.14 -8.47
C ARG A 194 -0.95 -5.51 -7.96
N GLU A 195 -0.04 -6.22 -8.64
CA GLU A 195 0.45 -7.52 -8.16
C GLU A 195 1.03 -7.42 -6.74
N GLY A 196 1.83 -6.40 -6.45
CA GLY A 196 2.38 -6.14 -5.13
C GLY A 196 1.31 -6.06 -4.03
N PHE A 197 0.26 -5.27 -4.22
CA PHE A 197 -0.81 -5.12 -3.23
C PHE A 197 -1.62 -6.41 -3.03
N TYR A 198 -1.92 -7.15 -4.09
CA TYR A 198 -2.58 -8.46 -3.98
C TYR A 198 -1.71 -9.45 -3.19
N ASN A 199 -0.40 -9.50 -3.45
CA ASN A 199 0.52 -10.36 -2.73
C ASN A 199 0.63 -9.96 -1.24
N VAL A 200 0.63 -8.66 -0.94
CA VAL A 200 0.64 -8.17 0.45
C VAL A 200 -0.65 -8.56 1.17
N LEU A 201 -1.81 -8.39 0.54
CA LEU A 201 -3.10 -8.79 1.12
C LEU A 201 -3.13 -10.29 1.42
N MET A 202 -2.67 -11.12 0.47
CA MET A 202 -2.62 -12.57 0.66
C MET A 202 -1.66 -12.94 1.80
N SER A 203 -0.43 -12.40 1.80
CA SER A 203 0.59 -12.74 2.80
C SER A 203 0.23 -12.30 4.22
N ILE A 204 -0.38 -11.13 4.40
CA ILE A 204 -0.76 -10.60 5.73
C ILE A 204 -1.99 -11.33 6.28
N HIS A 205 -3.05 -11.48 5.48
CA HIS A 205 -4.35 -11.91 5.99
C HIS A 205 -4.67 -13.38 5.73
N LEU A 206 -4.32 -13.90 4.55
CA LEU A 206 -4.88 -15.17 4.04
C LEU A 206 -3.90 -16.34 4.10
N GLU A 207 -2.59 -16.11 4.00
CA GLU A 207 -1.59 -17.17 3.80
C GLU A 207 -1.59 -18.17 4.96
N THR A 208 -1.60 -17.69 6.20
CA THR A 208 -1.63 -18.55 7.39
C THR A 208 -2.85 -19.48 7.45
N ALA A 209 -4.01 -18.97 7.06
CA ALA A 209 -5.26 -19.72 7.05
C ALA A 209 -5.32 -20.73 5.88
N LYS A 210 -4.81 -20.32 4.72
CA LYS A 210 -4.64 -21.17 3.53
C LYS A 210 -3.68 -22.32 3.82
N GLU A 211 -2.50 -22.06 4.38
CA GLU A 211 -1.51 -23.10 4.74
C GLU A 211 -2.09 -24.11 5.74
N ALA A 212 -2.79 -23.64 6.78
CA ALA A 212 -3.44 -24.51 7.75
C ALA A 212 -4.47 -25.45 7.09
N ARG A 213 -5.19 -24.96 6.08
CA ARG A 213 -6.15 -25.77 5.30
C ARG A 213 -5.46 -26.75 4.36
N LEU A 214 -4.37 -26.35 3.71
CA LEU A 214 -3.60 -27.22 2.83
C LEU A 214 -2.94 -28.37 3.58
N MET A 215 -2.41 -28.13 4.79
CA MET A 215 -1.81 -29.19 5.61
C MET A 215 -2.81 -30.30 5.96
N MET A 216 -4.08 -29.94 6.19
CA MET A 216 -5.14 -30.89 6.57
C MET A 216 -5.95 -31.40 5.36
N ASN A 217 -5.62 -31.02 4.13
CA ASN A 217 -6.42 -31.36 2.95
C ASN A 217 -6.40 -32.85 2.61
N ASN A 218 -5.33 -33.56 3.03
CA ASN A 218 -5.19 -35.00 2.80
C ASN A 218 -5.80 -35.84 3.92
N GLU A 219 -6.33 -35.21 4.97
CA GLU A 219 -6.96 -35.88 6.10
C GLU A 219 -8.48 -35.81 5.98
N PHE A 220 -9.12 -36.98 5.90
CA PHE A 220 -10.58 -37.10 5.78
C PHE A 220 -11.16 -37.64 7.09
N ILE A 221 -11.37 -36.74 8.05
CA ILE A 221 -11.96 -37.07 9.34
C ILE A 221 -13.45 -36.75 9.29
N ILE A 222 -14.30 -37.78 9.27
CA ILE A 222 -15.76 -37.64 9.13
C ILE A 222 -16.44 -38.10 10.43
N PRO A 223 -17.13 -37.22 11.15
CA PRO A 223 -17.88 -37.60 12.36
C PRO A 223 -19.19 -38.29 11.96
N VAL A 224 -19.59 -39.33 12.69
CA VAL A 224 -20.85 -40.05 12.41
C VAL A 224 -22.03 -39.20 12.91
N THR A 225 -22.71 -38.52 11.98
CA THR A 225 -23.86 -37.62 12.23
C THR A 225 -24.98 -37.86 11.21
N ASP A 226 -26.21 -37.44 11.51
CA ASP A 226 -27.33 -37.58 10.55
C ASP A 226 -27.11 -36.77 9.27
N GLU A 227 -26.39 -35.64 9.35
CA GLU A 227 -25.95 -34.85 8.19
C GLU A 227 -25.04 -35.69 7.27
N THR A 228 -24.06 -36.42 7.82
CA THR A 228 -23.22 -37.33 7.01
C THR A 228 -23.99 -38.47 6.37
N ARG A 229 -25.08 -38.93 7.01
CA ARG A 229 -25.93 -40.00 6.48
C ARG A 229 -26.73 -39.56 5.26
N SER A 230 -26.99 -38.25 5.13
CA SER A 230 -27.73 -37.67 4.02
C SER A 230 -26.88 -37.52 2.74
N ILE A 231 -25.56 -37.63 2.83
CA ILE A 231 -24.64 -37.49 1.71
C ILE A 231 -24.75 -38.72 0.81
N LYS A 232 -25.26 -38.53 -0.41
CA LYS A 232 -25.33 -39.55 -1.46
C LYS A 232 -24.31 -39.25 -2.55
N LEU A 233 -23.83 -40.30 -3.24
CA LEU A 233 -22.90 -40.18 -4.36
C LEU A 233 -23.53 -39.45 -5.56
N PHE A 234 -24.83 -39.64 -5.77
CA PHE A 234 -25.62 -38.96 -6.78
C PHE A 234 -26.81 -38.27 -6.09
N PRO A 235 -27.11 -37.02 -6.46
CA PRO A 235 -28.28 -36.31 -5.93
C PRO A 235 -29.59 -36.98 -6.39
N ASP A 236 -29.62 -37.43 -7.65
CA ASP A 236 -30.78 -38.03 -8.29
C ASP A 236 -30.51 -39.44 -8.85
N GLU A 237 -31.57 -40.21 -9.09
CA GLU A 237 -31.55 -41.52 -9.76
C GLU A 237 -31.01 -41.47 -11.21
N SER A 238 -30.82 -40.26 -11.77
CA SER A 238 -30.29 -40.03 -13.11
C SER A 238 -28.80 -40.37 -13.27
N LYS A 239 -28.11 -40.73 -12.17
CA LYS A 239 -26.66 -41.05 -12.13
C LYS A 239 -25.77 -39.96 -12.72
N ARG A 240 -26.24 -38.71 -12.73
CA ARG A 240 -25.46 -37.56 -13.16
C ARG A 240 -24.68 -36.99 -11.99
N HIS A 241 -23.41 -36.68 -12.21
CA HIS A 241 -22.59 -36.01 -11.22
C HIS A 241 -23.11 -34.60 -10.98
N SER A 242 -23.20 -34.19 -9.71
CA SER A 242 -23.36 -32.79 -9.35
C SER A 242 -22.04 -32.05 -9.54
N LEU A 243 -22.12 -30.72 -9.59
CA LEU A 243 -20.94 -29.88 -9.66
C LEU A 243 -20.05 -30.10 -8.43
N PRO A 244 -18.72 -30.21 -8.60
CA PRO A 244 -17.81 -30.40 -7.49
C PRO A 244 -17.81 -29.17 -6.57
N GLY A 245 -17.87 -29.40 -5.26
CA GLY A 245 -17.91 -28.33 -4.25
C GLY A 245 -19.31 -27.81 -3.93
N VAL A 246 -20.32 -28.19 -4.70
CA VAL A 246 -21.73 -27.94 -4.39
C VAL A 246 -22.26 -29.08 -3.53
N GLY A 247 -22.51 -28.80 -2.24
CA GLY A 247 -23.08 -29.76 -1.29
C GLY A 247 -22.45 -29.74 0.11
N LEU A 248 -23.00 -30.55 1.01
CA LEU A 248 -22.54 -30.65 2.40
C LEU A 248 -21.16 -31.33 2.45
N SER A 249 -20.13 -30.57 2.82
CA SER A 249 -18.82 -31.14 3.17
C SER A 249 -18.78 -31.47 4.66
N ALA A 250 -18.94 -32.74 5.03
CA ALA A 250 -18.96 -33.14 6.43
C ALA A 250 -17.57 -33.52 7.01
N SER A 251 -16.49 -33.32 6.25
CA SER A 251 -15.13 -33.50 6.77
C SER A 251 -14.76 -32.39 7.73
N LEU A 252 -14.12 -32.75 8.85
CA LEU A 252 -13.59 -31.77 9.81
C LEU A 252 -12.44 -30.98 9.16
N LYS A 253 -12.60 -29.65 9.12
CA LYS A 253 -11.58 -28.72 8.64
C LYS A 253 -11.20 -27.73 9.74
N PRO A 254 -9.94 -27.26 9.80
CA PRO A 254 -9.53 -26.27 10.78
C PRO A 254 -10.37 -24.99 10.64
N ARG A 255 -10.79 -24.42 11.77
CA ARG A 255 -11.57 -23.19 11.80
C ARG A 255 -10.70 -21.99 11.41
N LEU A 256 -11.31 -21.04 10.72
CA LEU A 256 -10.67 -19.77 10.38
C LEU A 256 -10.77 -18.85 11.59
N ASN A 257 -9.67 -18.67 12.30
CA ASN A 257 -9.60 -17.79 13.46
C ASN A 257 -8.83 -16.53 13.07
N PHE A 258 -9.46 -15.37 13.23
CA PHE A 258 -8.86 -14.06 12.99
C PHE A 258 -8.84 -13.24 14.29
N SER A 259 -7.83 -12.39 14.45
CA SER A 259 -7.74 -11.43 15.54
C SER A 259 -8.06 -10.03 15.04
N PRO A 260 -8.86 -9.24 15.76
CA PRO A 260 -9.03 -7.83 15.43
C PRO A 260 -7.72 -7.07 15.63
N LEU A 261 -7.57 -5.96 14.91
CA LEU A 261 -6.48 -5.02 15.07
C LEU A 261 -6.67 -4.26 16.39
N SER A 262 -5.72 -4.36 17.31
CA SER A 262 -5.76 -3.59 18.57
C SER A 262 -4.41 -2.93 18.85
N PHE A 263 -4.16 -1.80 18.19
CA PHE A 263 -2.95 -1.00 18.40
C PHE A 263 -2.90 -0.38 19.80
N ILE A 264 -4.06 -0.16 20.41
CA ILE A 264 -4.21 0.45 21.75
C ILE A 264 -4.56 -0.65 22.75
N THR A 265 -3.61 -1.51 23.07
CA THR A 265 -3.78 -2.51 24.14
C THR A 265 -2.57 -2.51 25.06
N THR A 266 -2.81 -2.41 26.38
CA THR A 266 -1.77 -2.34 27.43
C THR A 266 -1.23 -3.72 27.84
N LYS A 267 -1.83 -4.80 27.34
CA LYS A 267 -1.40 -6.18 27.60
C LYS A 267 -0.68 -6.72 26.37
N LYS A 268 0.42 -7.46 26.57
CA LYS A 268 1.08 -8.27 25.53
C LYS A 268 0.06 -9.30 24.99
N GLN A 269 -0.73 -8.93 23.99
CA GLN A 269 -1.57 -9.89 23.30
C GLN A 269 -0.65 -10.87 22.58
N GLN A 270 -0.85 -12.15 22.83
CA GLN A 270 -0.28 -13.19 22.00
C GLN A 270 -1.02 -13.10 20.67
N HIS A 271 -0.40 -12.48 19.67
CA HIS A 271 -0.91 -12.42 18.30
C HIS A 271 -0.88 -13.83 17.69
N LEU A 272 -1.73 -14.73 18.15
CA LEU A 272 -1.77 -16.14 17.74
C LEU A 272 -2.43 -16.32 16.37
N TYR A 273 -3.24 -15.34 15.96
CA TYR A 273 -4.05 -15.40 14.74
C TYR A 273 -3.79 -14.21 13.83
N SER A 274 -4.06 -14.40 12.53
CA SER A 274 -3.89 -13.38 11.50
C SER A 274 -4.84 -12.19 11.71
N PRO A 275 -4.46 -10.99 11.24
CA PRO A 275 -5.32 -9.82 11.31
C PRO A 275 -6.62 -10.02 10.51
N GLN A 276 -7.73 -9.58 11.10
CA GLN A 276 -9.06 -9.70 10.52
C GLN A 276 -9.20 -8.86 9.23
N ILE A 277 -9.92 -9.43 8.25
CA ILE A 277 -10.32 -8.79 6.99
C ILE A 277 -11.79 -9.14 6.70
N PRO A 278 -12.62 -8.24 6.13
CA PRO A 278 -14.00 -8.52 5.78
C PRO A 278 -14.06 -9.45 4.56
N LEU A 279 -14.09 -10.75 4.84
CA LEU A 279 -14.13 -11.80 3.81
C LEU A 279 -15.39 -11.71 2.92
N GLY A 280 -16.52 -11.22 3.44
CA GLY A 280 -17.75 -11.02 2.66
C GLY A 280 -17.56 -10.00 1.53
N THR A 281 -17.13 -8.79 1.88
CA THR A 281 -16.85 -7.72 0.91
C THR A 281 -15.73 -8.11 -0.05
N LEU A 282 -14.68 -8.79 0.44
CA LEU A 282 -13.57 -9.25 -0.40
C LEU A 282 -14.04 -10.28 -1.44
N LYS A 283 -14.92 -11.21 -1.04
CA LYS A 283 -15.53 -12.19 -1.93
C LYS A 283 -16.35 -11.52 -3.02
N GLU A 284 -17.27 -10.64 -2.65
CA GLU A 284 -18.15 -9.93 -3.61
C GLU A 284 -17.31 -9.12 -4.61
N LYS A 285 -16.31 -8.39 -4.13
CA LYS A 285 -15.39 -7.63 -4.99
C LYS A 285 -14.57 -8.54 -5.91
N ALA A 286 -14.02 -9.64 -5.40
CA ALA A 286 -13.22 -10.55 -6.21
C ALA A 286 -14.03 -11.18 -7.36
N ILE A 287 -15.30 -11.52 -7.10
CA ILE A 287 -16.21 -12.07 -8.12
C ILE A 287 -16.62 -10.99 -9.12
N SER A 288 -17.05 -9.81 -8.65
CA SER A 288 -17.39 -8.67 -9.53
C SER A 288 -16.25 -8.36 -10.49
N MET A 289 -15.02 -8.29 -9.96
CA MET A 289 -13.84 -8.01 -10.77
C MET A 289 -13.48 -9.14 -11.75
N LEU A 290 -13.68 -10.40 -11.38
CA LEU A 290 -13.48 -11.51 -12.30
C LEU A 290 -14.51 -11.45 -13.43
N THR A 291 -15.78 -11.24 -13.10
CA THR A 291 -16.87 -11.11 -14.05
C THR A 291 -16.63 -9.94 -15.01
N GLU A 292 -16.23 -8.77 -14.50
CA GLU A 292 -15.80 -7.63 -15.32
C GLU A 292 -14.60 -7.96 -16.19
N ALA A 293 -13.58 -8.65 -15.65
CA ALA A 293 -12.38 -9.00 -16.41
C ALA A 293 -12.66 -10.00 -17.54
N VAL A 294 -13.55 -10.97 -17.33
CA VAL A 294 -13.92 -11.96 -18.36
C VAL A 294 -14.83 -11.33 -19.41
N GLN A 295 -15.79 -10.48 -19.02
CA GLN A 295 -16.65 -9.76 -19.95
C GLN A 295 -15.86 -8.76 -20.79
N ALA A 296 -14.98 -7.98 -20.17
CA ALA A 296 -14.08 -7.07 -20.87
C ALA A 296 -13.05 -7.83 -21.71
N GLY A 297 -12.66 -9.05 -21.29
CA GLY A 297 -11.72 -9.98 -21.91
C GLY A 297 -12.01 -10.37 -23.35
N GLY A 298 -13.22 -10.15 -23.86
CA GLY A 298 -13.63 -10.47 -25.21
C GLY A 298 -13.06 -9.53 -26.28
N SER A 299 -12.52 -10.10 -27.37
CA SER A 299 -11.94 -9.42 -28.55
C SER A 299 -10.89 -8.34 -28.26
N HIS A 300 -9.60 -8.69 -28.40
CA HIS A 300 -8.42 -7.79 -28.42
C HIS A 300 -8.58 -6.44 -27.68
N ILE A 301 -8.60 -6.48 -26.34
CA ILE A 301 -8.52 -5.26 -25.53
C ILE A 301 -7.20 -4.55 -25.81
N ARG A 302 -7.27 -3.25 -26.11
CA ARG A 302 -6.09 -2.40 -26.33
C ARG A 302 -5.39 -2.02 -25.03
N ASP A 303 -6.16 -1.70 -23.99
CA ASP A 303 -5.69 -1.24 -22.69
C ASP A 303 -6.28 -2.10 -21.54
N PRO A 304 -5.70 -3.28 -21.27
CA PRO A 304 -6.12 -4.11 -20.13
C PRO A 304 -5.74 -3.46 -18.80
N VAL A 305 -6.44 -3.83 -17.73
CA VAL A 305 -6.18 -3.34 -16.38
C VAL A 305 -4.76 -3.69 -15.95
N GLY A 306 -3.98 -2.69 -15.51
CA GLY A 306 -2.57 -2.87 -15.16
C GLY A 306 -1.61 -2.91 -16.35
N GLY A 307 -2.09 -2.68 -17.58
CA GLY A 307 -1.29 -2.55 -18.80
C GLY A 307 -0.94 -3.87 -19.50
N SER A 308 -1.21 -5.02 -18.87
CA SER A 308 -1.10 -6.35 -19.49
C SER A 308 -2.21 -7.27 -18.99
N VAL A 309 -2.62 -8.21 -19.84
CA VAL A 309 -3.59 -9.25 -19.52
C VAL A 309 -3.11 -10.12 -18.35
N GLU A 310 -1.79 -10.30 -18.21
CA GLU A 310 -1.19 -11.04 -17.08
C GLU A 310 -1.52 -10.36 -15.74
N TYR A 311 -1.35 -9.03 -15.66
CA TYR A 311 -1.61 -8.26 -14.44
C TYR A 311 -3.11 -8.10 -14.15
N GLN A 312 -3.96 -8.29 -15.16
CA GLN A 312 -5.41 -8.30 -15.01
C GLN A 312 -5.86 -9.62 -14.34
N PHE A 313 -5.47 -10.77 -14.87
CA PHE A 313 -6.00 -12.07 -14.41
C PHE A 313 -5.21 -12.72 -13.27
N VAL A 314 -3.87 -12.71 -13.31
CA VAL A 314 -3.05 -13.50 -12.38
C VAL A 314 -3.30 -13.12 -10.91
N PRO A 315 -3.34 -11.83 -10.51
CA PRO A 315 -3.58 -11.48 -9.11
C PRO A 315 -4.99 -11.85 -8.63
N ILE A 316 -6.00 -11.69 -9.49
CA ILE A 316 -7.41 -12.00 -9.17
C ILE A 316 -7.59 -13.52 -9.01
N LEU A 317 -7.05 -14.31 -9.95
CA LEU A 317 -7.14 -15.77 -9.89
C LEU A 317 -6.39 -16.35 -8.68
N LYS A 318 -5.22 -15.78 -8.34
CA LYS A 318 -4.52 -16.15 -7.09
C LYS A 318 -5.40 -15.87 -5.88
N LEU A 319 -6.02 -14.69 -5.79
CA LEU A 319 -6.91 -14.34 -4.69
C LEU A 319 -8.11 -15.30 -4.60
N ILE A 320 -8.83 -15.53 -5.69
CA ILE A 320 -9.99 -16.45 -5.72
C ILE A 320 -9.55 -17.88 -5.36
N GLY A 321 -8.41 -18.34 -5.87
CA GLY A 321 -7.82 -19.62 -5.51
C GLY A 321 -7.56 -19.74 -4.01
N THR A 322 -6.99 -18.71 -3.38
CA THR A 322 -6.80 -18.70 -1.91
C THR A 322 -8.13 -18.72 -1.15
N LEU A 323 -9.14 -17.99 -1.60
CA LEU A 323 -10.48 -17.96 -0.97
C LEU A 323 -11.22 -19.31 -1.12
N LEU A 324 -11.04 -20.00 -2.25
CA LEU A 324 -11.57 -21.35 -2.49
C LEU A 324 -10.93 -22.37 -1.53
N ILE A 325 -9.60 -22.35 -1.40
CA ILE A 325 -8.86 -23.25 -0.49
C ILE A 325 -9.29 -23.03 0.97
N MET A 326 -9.49 -21.77 1.36
CA MET A 326 -9.99 -21.42 2.71
C MET A 326 -11.45 -21.86 2.93
N GLY A 327 -12.20 -22.17 1.88
CA GLY A 327 -13.61 -22.56 1.96
C GLY A 327 -14.53 -21.40 2.33
N VAL A 328 -14.21 -20.19 1.87
CA VAL A 328 -15.07 -18.99 2.03
C VAL A 328 -16.16 -18.94 0.95
N LEU A 329 -15.89 -19.56 -0.20
CA LEU A 329 -16.79 -19.66 -1.35
C LEU A 329 -17.60 -20.96 -1.27
N THR A 330 -18.57 -21.03 -0.35
CA THR A 330 -19.39 -22.25 -0.11
C THR A 330 -20.81 -22.19 -0.69
N SER A 331 -21.30 -21.00 -1.01
CA SER A 331 -22.63 -20.81 -1.58
C SER A 331 -22.66 -21.25 -3.04
N GLU A 332 -23.67 -22.04 -3.41
CA GLU A 332 -23.87 -22.61 -4.74
C GLU A 332 -23.79 -21.56 -5.85
N GLU A 333 -24.40 -20.39 -5.66
CA GLU A 333 -24.41 -19.29 -6.65
C GLU A 333 -22.99 -18.82 -7.01
N ASN A 334 -22.11 -18.71 -6.02
CA ASN A 334 -20.75 -18.22 -6.25
C ASN A 334 -19.85 -19.28 -6.89
N LEU A 335 -20.11 -20.56 -6.63
CA LEU A 335 -19.43 -21.65 -7.31
C LEU A 335 -19.95 -21.81 -8.73
N LEU A 336 -21.27 -21.74 -8.93
CA LEU A 336 -21.90 -21.78 -10.26
C LEU A 336 -21.41 -20.65 -11.15
N GLU A 337 -21.29 -19.43 -10.64
CA GLU A 337 -20.77 -18.31 -11.42
C GLU A 337 -19.32 -18.55 -11.85
N VAL A 338 -18.46 -18.98 -10.92
CA VAL A 338 -17.05 -19.29 -11.23
C VAL A 338 -16.93 -20.46 -12.21
N PHE A 339 -17.69 -21.56 -12.02
CA PHE A 339 -17.68 -22.70 -12.93
C PHE A 339 -18.24 -22.35 -14.30
N SER A 340 -19.31 -21.55 -14.37
CA SER A 340 -19.88 -21.08 -15.63
C SER A 340 -18.84 -20.34 -16.47
N TRP A 341 -17.98 -19.52 -15.85
CA TRP A 341 -16.95 -18.80 -16.61
C TRP A 341 -15.80 -19.70 -17.06
N VAL A 342 -15.44 -20.73 -16.26
CA VAL A 342 -14.35 -21.65 -16.60
C VAL A 342 -14.77 -22.68 -17.65
N GLU A 343 -16.00 -23.16 -17.65
CA GLU A 343 -16.50 -24.13 -18.63
C GLU A 343 -16.83 -23.51 -20.00
N ILE A 344 -16.98 -22.19 -20.08
CA ILE A 344 -17.22 -21.45 -21.33
C ILE A 344 -15.91 -21.24 -22.13
N TRP A 345 -14.74 -21.49 -21.53
CA TRP A 345 -13.43 -21.44 -22.18
C TRP A 345 -12.91 -22.83 -22.56
#